data_AF-A0A3M1V238-F1
#
_entry.id   AF-A0A3M1V238-F1
#
_cell.length_a   1.000
_cell.length_b   1.000
_cell.length_c   1.000
_cell.angle_alpha   90.00
_cell.angle_beta   90.00
_cell.angle_gamma   90.00
#
_symmetry.space_group_name_H-M   'P 1'
#
loop_
_entity.id
_entity.type
_entity.pdbx_description
1 polymer ?
#
loop_
_entity_poly.entity_id
_entity_poly.type
_entity_poly.pdbx_seq_one_letter_code
_entity_poly.pdbx_strand_id
1 'polypeptide(L)'
;MSSASMVLGGFMDKPIDITGPDVYAGFTLVELLVTLTILLILLVVGVPSAQHLVDKSKLTATSNDLVSALQYARSTAIARGEATVACPSEDGKSCQDTTNWEVGWIVFVDRGSPGVRDTDDPILRVHGAAKRGVSIAGSKIVRYRATGAVDLRL
;
A
#
# COMPACT_ATOMS: atom_id res chain seq x y z
N MET A 1 71.49 -46.75 -42.09
CA MET A 1 71.51 -46.72 -40.62
C MET A 1 71.56 -45.26 -40.18
N SER A 2 70.43 -44.67 -39.82
CA SER A 2 70.37 -43.43 -39.04
C SER A 2 68.97 -43.37 -38.45
N SER A 3 68.84 -43.88 -37.23
CA SER A 3 67.58 -44.00 -36.50
C SER A 3 67.05 -42.63 -36.10
N ALA A 4 65.74 -42.46 -36.27
CA ALA A 4 64.95 -41.46 -35.57
C ALA A 4 64.91 -41.82 -34.07
N SER A 5 65.17 -40.84 -33.19
CA SER A 5 64.78 -40.92 -31.78
C SER A 5 64.27 -39.57 -31.33
N MET A 6 62.96 -39.58 -31.11
CA MET A 6 62.10 -38.62 -30.44
C MET A 6 62.58 -38.41 -28.99
N VAL A 7 62.78 -37.16 -28.56
CA VAL A 7 62.84 -36.81 -27.13
C VAL A 7 61.94 -35.60 -26.90
N LEU A 8 60.72 -35.91 -26.47
CA LEU A 8 59.83 -35.01 -25.75
C LEU A 8 60.46 -34.77 -24.37
N GLY A 9 60.87 -33.53 -24.07
CA GLY A 9 61.43 -33.24 -22.74
C GLY A 9 61.75 -31.77 -22.57
N GLY A 10 60.74 -30.96 -22.23
CA GLY A 10 60.98 -29.54 -21.97
C GLY A 10 59.90 -28.76 -21.21
N PHE A 11 58.79 -29.38 -20.78
CA PHE A 11 57.70 -28.60 -20.16
C PHE A 11 56.90 -29.31 -19.07
N MET A 12 57.47 -30.29 -18.36
CA MET A 12 56.66 -31.12 -17.46
C MET A 12 57.32 -31.46 -16.12
N ASP A 13 57.92 -30.49 -15.41
CA ASP A 13 58.44 -30.73 -14.04
C ASP A 13 58.50 -29.43 -13.18
N LYS A 14 57.45 -28.61 -13.18
CA LYS A 14 57.22 -27.73 -12.02
C LYS A 14 55.99 -28.26 -11.28
N PRO A 15 56.14 -28.85 -10.08
CA PRO A 15 54.98 -29.21 -9.30
C PRO A 15 54.21 -27.92 -9.01
N ILE A 16 52.94 -27.89 -9.40
CA ILE A 16 51.99 -26.92 -8.85
C ILE A 16 51.89 -27.27 -7.36
N ASP A 17 52.47 -26.42 -6.53
CA ASP A 17 52.32 -26.51 -5.08
C ASP A 17 50.91 -26.03 -4.70
N ILE A 18 49.99 -26.99 -4.59
CA ILE A 18 48.64 -26.82 -4.04
C ILE A 18 48.58 -27.11 -2.53
N THR A 19 49.73 -27.13 -1.84
CA THR A 19 49.80 -27.41 -0.39
C THR A 19 49.84 -26.14 0.46
N GLY A 20 49.07 -25.12 0.08
CA GLY A 20 48.57 -24.17 1.07
C GLY A 20 47.38 -24.84 1.77
N PRO A 21 47.30 -24.87 3.11
CA PRO A 21 46.08 -25.34 3.76
C PRO A 21 44.94 -24.40 3.37
N ASP A 22 43.99 -24.88 2.59
CA ASP A 22 42.69 -24.24 2.44
C ASP A 22 41.97 -24.35 3.80
N VAL A 23 42.29 -23.44 4.72
CA VAL A 23 41.63 -23.35 6.01
C VAL A 23 40.24 -22.79 5.74
N TYR A 24 39.28 -23.69 5.51
CA TYR A 24 37.87 -23.36 5.69
C TYR A 24 37.68 -22.98 7.15
N ALA A 25 37.66 -21.68 7.43
CA ALA A 25 37.29 -21.17 8.74
C ALA A 25 35.80 -21.48 8.98
N GLY A 26 35.53 -22.58 9.68
CA GLY A 26 34.19 -22.96 10.10
C GLY A 26 33.74 -22.12 11.30
N PHE A 27 32.51 -21.61 11.26
CA PHE A 27 31.85 -21.04 12.43
C PHE A 27 31.68 -22.11 13.51
N THR A 28 31.89 -21.75 14.77
CA THR A 28 31.63 -22.69 15.87
C THR A 28 30.12 -22.91 16.05
N LEU A 29 29.70 -24.08 16.52
CA LEU A 29 28.29 -24.37 16.80
C LEU A 29 27.71 -23.33 17.79
N VAL A 30 28.51 -22.92 18.77
CA VAL A 30 28.13 -21.92 19.77
C VAL A 30 27.91 -20.54 19.12
N GLU A 31 28.76 -20.15 18.16
CA GLU A 31 28.62 -18.88 17.45
C GLU A 31 27.34 -18.82 16.59
N LEU A 32 26.99 -19.93 15.93
CA LEU A 32 25.71 -20.04 15.23
C LEU A 32 24.52 -19.91 16.19
N LEU A 33 24.59 -20.54 17.37
CA LEU A 33 23.52 -20.43 18.36
C LEU A 33 23.37 -19.01 18.91
N VAL A 34 24.48 -18.32 19.20
CA VAL A 34 24.44 -16.94 19.70
C VAL A 34 23.90 -15.98 18.63
N THR A 35 24.36 -16.09 17.38
CA THR A 35 23.88 -15.23 16.27
C THR A 35 22.39 -15.43 16.00
N LEU A 36 21.91 -16.68 15.99
CA LEU A 36 20.48 -16.98 15.87
C LEU A 36 19.69 -16.45 17.06
N THR A 37 20.22 -16.55 18.28
CA THR A 37 19.57 -16.01 19.48
C THR A 37 19.38 -14.50 19.36
N ILE A 38 20.41 -13.76 18.95
CA ILE A 38 20.32 -12.31 18.74
C ILE A 38 19.33 -11.99 17.62
N LEU A 39 19.40 -12.70 16.49
CA LEU A 39 18.48 -12.51 15.37
C LEU A 39 17.02 -12.71 15.80
N LEU A 40 16.74 -13.75 16.59
CA LEU A 40 15.39 -14.01 17.11
C LEU A 40 14.92 -12.88 18.02
N ILE A 41 15.76 -12.36 18.91
CA ILE A 41 15.44 -11.21 19.76
C ILE A 41 15.09 -9.99 18.90
N LEU A 42 15.89 -9.72 17.87
CA LEU A 42 15.64 -8.60 16.94
C LEU A 42 14.34 -8.77 16.17
N LEU A 43 14.00 -9.97 15.70
CA LEU A 43 12.75 -10.22 14.99
C LEU A 43 11.53 -10.05 15.89
N VAL A 44 11.60 -10.51 17.15
CA VAL A 44 10.51 -10.40 18.12
C VAL A 44 10.13 -8.93 18.37
N VAL A 45 11.10 -8.02 18.38
CA VAL A 45 10.84 -6.59 18.61
C VAL A 45 10.66 -5.81 17.30
N GLY A 46 11.40 -6.18 16.26
CA GLY A 46 11.44 -5.48 14.98
C GLY A 46 10.19 -5.66 14.12
N VAL A 47 9.67 -6.89 14.03
CA VAL A 47 8.46 -7.19 13.24
C VAL A 47 7.21 -6.42 13.73
N PRO A 48 6.84 -6.45 15.02
CA PRO A 48 5.67 -5.70 15.48
C PRO A 48 5.83 -4.18 15.31
N SER A 49 7.05 -3.65 15.45
CA SER A 49 7.33 -2.23 15.19
C SER A 49 7.08 -1.86 13.73
N ALA A 50 7.55 -2.67 12.78
CA ALA A 50 7.30 -2.48 11.36
C ALA A 50 5.80 -2.55 11.01
N GLN A 51 5.06 -3.49 11.62
CA GLN A 51 3.60 -3.60 11.45
C GLN A 51 2.89 -2.33 11.93
N HIS A 52 3.29 -1.80 13.10
CA HIS A 52 2.70 -0.57 13.64
C HIS A 52 2.90 0.64 12.71
N LEU A 53 4.09 0.77 12.09
CA LEU A 53 4.35 1.83 11.11
C LEU A 53 3.46 1.71 9.87
N VAL A 54 3.27 0.49 9.37
CA VAL A 54 2.40 0.22 8.22
C VAL A 54 0.94 0.56 8.56
N ASP A 55 0.46 0.17 9.73
CA ASP A 55 -0.93 0.44 10.13
C ASP A 55 -1.19 1.94 10.34
N LYS A 56 -0.22 2.66 10.93
CA LYS A 56 -0.27 4.13 11.00
C LYS A 56 -0.30 4.76 9.62
N SER A 57 0.51 4.28 8.69
CA SER A 57 0.51 4.76 7.30
C SER A 57 -0.85 4.54 6.61
N LYS A 58 -1.46 3.37 6.78
CA LYS A 58 -2.81 3.07 6.26
C LYS A 58 -3.86 4.03 6.82
N LEU A 59 -3.84 4.29 8.13
CA LEU A 59 -4.78 5.21 8.77
C LEU A 59 -4.63 6.64 8.24
N THR A 60 -3.40 7.13 8.13
CA THR A 60 -3.13 8.47 7.59
C THR A 60 -3.53 8.59 6.12
N ALA A 61 -3.19 7.61 5.28
CA ALA A 61 -3.56 7.61 3.87
C ALA A 61 -5.08 7.64 3.70
N THR A 62 -5.79 6.74 4.38
CA THR A 62 -7.26 6.64 4.30
C THR A 62 -7.96 7.92 4.79
N SER A 63 -7.45 8.53 5.87
CA SER A 63 -7.96 9.82 6.35
C SER A 63 -7.76 10.93 5.32
N ASN A 64 -6.56 11.00 4.71
CA ASN A 64 -6.26 11.98 3.67
C ASN A 64 -7.12 11.77 2.42
N ASP A 65 -7.39 10.52 2.03
CA ASP A 65 -8.24 10.19 0.88
C ASP A 65 -9.68 10.68 1.11
N LEU A 66 -10.23 10.45 2.31
CA LEU A 66 -11.57 10.93 2.67
C LEU A 66 -11.63 12.47 2.70
N VAL A 67 -10.66 13.11 3.36
CA VAL A 67 -10.58 14.58 3.42
C VAL A 67 -10.44 15.16 2.02
N SER A 68 -9.62 14.56 1.16
CA SER A 68 -9.47 14.95 -0.24
C SER A 68 -10.78 14.83 -1.01
N ALA A 69 -11.53 13.73 -0.82
CA ALA A 69 -12.81 13.54 -1.47
C ALA A 69 -13.86 14.57 -1.03
N LEU A 70 -13.94 14.89 0.26
CA LEU A 70 -14.86 15.90 0.79
C LEU A 70 -14.49 17.32 0.32
N GLN A 71 -13.20 17.66 0.33
CA GLN A 71 -12.72 18.92 -0.22
C GLN A 71 -12.99 19.03 -1.72
N TYR A 72 -12.81 17.94 -2.46
CA TYR A 72 -13.12 17.86 -3.88
C TYR A 72 -14.62 18.03 -4.15
N ALA A 73 -15.49 17.38 -3.37
CA ALA A 73 -16.93 17.56 -3.48
C ALA A 73 -17.31 19.03 -3.27
N ARG A 74 -16.80 19.64 -2.18
CA ARG A 74 -17.06 21.05 -1.85
C ARG A 74 -16.57 22.02 -2.93
N SER A 75 -15.33 21.85 -3.40
CA SER A 75 -14.76 22.73 -4.43
C SER A 75 -15.49 22.57 -5.76
N THR A 76 -15.93 21.36 -6.09
CA THR A 76 -16.69 21.11 -7.31
C THR A 76 -18.08 21.72 -7.23
N ALA A 77 -18.75 21.70 -6.07
CA ALA A 77 -20.03 22.39 -5.88
C ALA A 77 -19.90 23.90 -6.11
N ILE A 78 -18.86 24.51 -5.54
CA ILE A 78 -18.59 25.95 -5.73
C ILE A 78 -18.25 26.25 -7.19
N ALA A 79 -17.33 25.48 -7.79
CA ALA A 79 -16.82 25.75 -9.14
C ALA A 79 -17.89 25.55 -10.23
N ARG A 80 -18.81 24.60 -10.04
CA ARG A 80 -19.91 24.35 -10.98
C ARG A 80 -21.16 25.17 -10.69
N GLY A 81 -21.30 25.73 -9.49
CA GLY A 81 -22.54 26.38 -9.06
C GLY A 81 -23.70 25.40 -8.88
N GLU A 82 -23.42 24.11 -8.70
CA GLU A 82 -24.40 23.02 -8.56
C GLU A 82 -24.18 22.29 -7.23
N ALA A 83 -25.20 21.61 -6.70
CA ALA A 83 -25.03 20.82 -5.49
C ALA A 83 -24.19 19.56 -5.79
N THR A 84 -23.34 19.15 -4.85
CA THR A 84 -22.61 17.90 -4.94
C THR A 84 -22.80 17.10 -3.66
N VAL A 85 -22.70 15.78 -3.79
CA VAL A 85 -22.90 14.85 -2.69
C VAL A 85 -21.70 13.91 -2.62
N ALA A 86 -21.26 13.64 -1.39
CA ALA A 86 -20.41 12.52 -1.04
C ALA A 86 -21.19 11.54 -0.16
N CYS A 87 -21.12 10.25 -0.46
CA CYS A 87 -21.80 9.20 0.32
C CYS A 87 -21.05 7.86 0.22
N PRO A 88 -21.23 6.95 1.20
CA PRO A 88 -20.72 5.58 1.10
C PRO A 88 -21.30 4.85 -0.09
N SER A 89 -20.48 4.05 -0.77
CA SER A 89 -20.90 3.29 -1.94
C SER A 89 -19.95 2.12 -2.17
N GLU A 90 -20.49 0.91 -2.19
CA GLU A 90 -19.74 -0.33 -2.45
C GLU A 90 -19.71 -0.67 -3.95
N ASP A 91 -20.78 -0.34 -4.68
CA ASP A 91 -20.92 -0.59 -6.12
C ASP A 91 -20.29 0.52 -6.99
N GLY A 92 -19.87 1.63 -6.37
CA GLY A 92 -19.37 2.82 -7.04
C GLY A 92 -20.44 3.54 -7.87
N LYS A 93 -21.73 3.25 -7.63
CA LYS A 93 -22.86 3.74 -8.42
C LYS A 93 -24.02 4.22 -7.57
N SER A 94 -24.23 3.76 -6.35
CA SER A 94 -25.35 4.22 -5.53
C SER A 94 -24.87 4.54 -4.13
N CYS A 95 -25.53 5.52 -3.50
CA CYS A 95 -25.33 5.77 -2.08
C CYS A 95 -25.93 4.61 -1.28
N GLN A 96 -25.16 4.08 -0.34
CA GLN A 96 -25.67 3.13 0.63
C GLN A 96 -26.31 3.85 1.82
N ASP A 97 -27.37 3.25 2.38
CA ASP A 97 -28.00 3.72 3.61
C ASP A 97 -27.20 3.29 4.87
N THR A 98 -25.93 3.67 4.93
CA THR A 98 -25.00 3.25 5.98
C THR A 98 -24.16 4.42 6.46
N THR A 99 -23.69 4.36 7.70
CA THR A 99 -22.67 5.27 8.24
C THR A 99 -21.26 4.75 8.03
N ASN A 100 -21.12 3.58 7.41
CA ASN A 100 -19.85 2.92 7.16
C ASN A 100 -19.23 3.39 5.83
N TRP A 101 -18.15 4.16 5.91
CA TRP A 101 -17.41 4.66 4.74
C TRP A 101 -16.26 3.74 4.34
N GLU A 102 -16.03 2.64 5.07
CA GLU A 102 -14.96 1.69 4.77
C GLU A 102 -15.25 0.86 3.52
N VAL A 103 -16.51 0.77 3.09
CA VAL A 103 -16.94 0.08 1.86
C VAL A 103 -16.54 0.82 0.58
N GLY A 104 -16.11 2.07 0.72
CA GLY A 104 -15.85 2.99 -0.39
C GLY A 104 -16.86 4.13 -0.41
N TRP A 105 -16.64 5.08 -1.31
CA TRP A 105 -17.49 6.25 -1.44
C TRP A 105 -17.47 6.81 -2.85
N ILE A 106 -18.52 7.54 -3.18
CA ILE A 106 -18.64 8.29 -4.44
C ILE A 106 -18.84 9.76 -4.17
N VAL A 107 -18.44 10.57 -5.15
CA VAL A 107 -18.78 11.99 -5.25
C VAL A 107 -19.50 12.19 -6.57
N PHE A 108 -20.68 12.82 -6.55
CA PHE A 108 -21.47 13.11 -7.73
C PHE A 108 -22.11 14.50 -7.65
N VAL A 109 -22.60 15.00 -8.78
CA VAL A 109 -23.43 16.20 -8.82
C VAL A 109 -24.88 15.78 -8.58
N ASP A 110 -25.56 16.46 -7.68
CA ASP A 110 -26.96 16.22 -7.30
C ASP A 110 -27.85 17.25 -8.02
N ARG A 111 -28.47 16.84 -9.13
CA ARG A 111 -29.32 17.70 -9.97
C ARG A 111 -30.81 17.44 -9.80
N GLY A 112 -31.18 16.30 -9.21
CA GLY A 112 -32.56 15.91 -9.01
C GLY A 112 -32.98 15.93 -7.55
N SER A 113 -33.24 14.75 -7.01
CA SER A 113 -33.76 14.59 -5.65
C SER A 113 -32.64 14.80 -4.62
N PRO A 114 -32.77 15.79 -3.71
CA PRO A 114 -31.69 16.13 -2.79
C PRO A 114 -31.14 14.92 -2.03
N GLY A 115 -29.85 14.66 -2.22
CA GLY A 115 -29.13 13.57 -1.55
C GLY A 115 -29.43 12.15 -2.04
N VAL A 116 -30.22 12.01 -3.11
CA VAL A 116 -30.41 10.74 -3.80
C VAL A 116 -29.64 10.81 -5.12
N ARG A 117 -28.98 9.71 -5.49
CA ARG A 117 -28.30 9.63 -6.77
C ARG A 117 -29.31 9.25 -7.85
N ASP A 118 -29.60 10.17 -8.76
CA ASP A 118 -30.45 9.92 -9.92
C ASP A 118 -29.63 9.31 -11.08
N THR A 119 -30.32 8.79 -12.11
CA THR A 119 -29.65 8.15 -13.25
C THR A 119 -28.81 9.15 -14.06
N ASP A 120 -29.30 10.38 -14.16
CA ASP A 120 -28.67 11.47 -14.92
C ASP A 120 -27.59 12.22 -14.12
N ASP A 121 -27.40 11.88 -12.84
CA ASP A 121 -26.39 12.50 -12.00
C ASP A 121 -24.98 12.01 -12.37
N PRO A 122 -24.08 12.92 -12.81
CA PRO A 122 -22.74 12.54 -13.19
C PRO A 122 -21.90 12.22 -11.95
N ILE A 123 -21.31 11.01 -11.93
CA ILE A 123 -20.29 10.65 -10.96
C ILE A 123 -19.00 11.38 -11.30
N LEU A 124 -18.47 12.10 -10.32
CA LEU A 124 -17.24 12.88 -10.44
C LEU A 124 -16.03 12.09 -9.94
N ARG A 125 -16.20 11.30 -8.88
CA ARG A 125 -15.14 10.47 -8.30
C ARG A 125 -15.71 9.22 -7.66
N VAL A 126 -15.00 8.12 -7.80
CA VAL A 126 -15.25 6.86 -7.09
C VAL A 126 -13.99 6.51 -6.32
N HIS A 127 -14.15 6.11 -5.07
CA HIS A 127 -13.09 5.55 -4.25
C HIS A 127 -13.53 4.16 -3.77
N GLY A 128 -12.65 3.17 -3.93
CA GLY A 128 -12.93 1.81 -3.49
C GLY A 128 -12.89 1.67 -1.97
N ALA A 129 -13.14 0.46 -1.48
CA ALA A 129 -13.08 0.14 -0.06
C ALA A 129 -11.75 0.51 0.58
N ALA A 130 -11.81 0.94 1.84
CA ALA A 130 -10.65 1.21 2.66
C ALA A 130 -9.78 -0.04 2.82
N LYS A 131 -8.49 0.16 3.12
CA LYS A 131 -7.59 -0.96 3.40
C LYS A 131 -8.07 -1.69 4.67
N ARG A 132 -7.92 -3.02 4.69
CA ARG A 132 -8.29 -3.85 5.86
C ARG A 132 -7.66 -3.32 7.14
N GLY A 133 -8.43 -3.35 8.23
CA GLY A 133 -8.00 -2.88 9.56
C GLY A 133 -8.23 -1.39 9.80
N VAL A 134 -8.88 -0.67 8.87
CA VAL A 134 -9.30 0.73 9.06
C VAL A 134 -10.82 0.79 9.06
N SER A 135 -11.39 1.33 10.14
CA SER A 135 -12.82 1.61 10.27
C SER A 135 -13.07 3.10 10.07
N ILE A 136 -14.05 3.44 9.23
CA ILE A 136 -14.44 4.82 8.97
C ILE A 136 -15.94 4.95 9.17
N ALA A 137 -16.34 5.74 10.16
CA ALA A 137 -17.74 6.00 10.45
C ALA A 137 -18.04 7.50 10.35
N GLY A 138 -19.21 7.85 9.81
CA GLY A 138 -19.63 9.24 9.61
C GLY A 138 -21.13 9.37 9.40
N SER A 139 -21.56 10.49 8.80
CA SER A 139 -22.94 10.63 8.34
C SER A 139 -23.20 9.72 7.14
N LYS A 140 -24.47 9.37 6.90
CA LYS A 140 -24.88 8.60 5.72
C LYS A 140 -24.62 9.35 4.42
N ILE A 141 -24.62 10.68 4.50
CA ILE A 141 -24.45 11.56 3.36
C ILE A 141 -23.80 12.87 3.80
N VAL A 142 -23.04 13.48 2.90
CA VAL A 142 -22.54 14.85 3.01
C VAL A 142 -22.88 15.59 1.73
N ARG A 143 -23.84 16.51 1.81
CA ARG A 143 -24.26 17.34 0.67
C ARG A 143 -23.70 18.75 0.78
N TYR A 144 -23.07 19.24 -0.28
CA TYR A 144 -22.62 20.62 -0.42
C TYR A 144 -23.52 21.38 -1.39
N ARG A 145 -23.97 22.57 -0.98
CA ARG A 145 -24.65 23.52 -1.86
C ARG A 145 -23.65 24.26 -2.75
N ALA A 146 -24.13 24.95 -3.78
CA ALA A 146 -23.31 25.81 -4.65
C ALA A 146 -22.48 26.88 -3.90
N THR A 147 -22.87 27.25 -2.68
CA THR A 147 -22.11 28.16 -1.81
C THR A 147 -20.96 27.48 -1.06
N GLY A 148 -20.80 26.16 -1.20
CA GLY A 148 -19.85 25.33 -0.46
C GLY A 148 -20.24 25.06 1.00
N ALA A 149 -21.43 25.49 1.43
CA ALA A 149 -21.97 25.15 2.74
C ALA A 149 -22.58 23.74 2.72
N VAL A 150 -22.40 23.00 3.83
CA VAL A 150 -23.07 21.72 4.02
C VAL A 150 -24.57 21.96 4.19
N ASP A 151 -25.38 21.10 3.57
CA ASP A 151 -26.83 21.05 3.80
C ASP A 151 -27.11 20.07 4.93
N LEU A 152 -27.68 20.57 6.04
CA LEU A 152 -27.97 19.80 7.25
C LEU A 152 -29.44 19.33 7.34
N ARG A 153 -30.23 19.56 6.29
CA ARG A 153 -31.66 19.23 6.27
C ARG A 153 -31.96 17.82 5.75
N LEU A 154 -30.94 16.98 5.62
CA LEU A 154 -30.98 15.62 5.06
C LEU A 154 -30.55 14.59 6.10
#